data_AF-Q4S0T7-F1
#
_entry.id   AF-Q4S0T7-F1
#
_cell.length_a   1.000
_cell.length_b   1.000
_cell.length_c   1.000
_cell.angle_alpha   90.00
_cell.angle_beta   90.00
_cell.angle_gamma   90.00
#
_symmetry.space_group_name_H-M   'P 1'
#
loop_
_entity.id
_entity.type
_entity.pdbx_description
1 polymer ?
#
loop_
_entity_poly.entity_id
_entity_poly.type
_entity_poly.pdbx_seq_one_letter_code
_entity_poly.pdbx_strand_id
1 'polypeptide(L)'
;VRPDGAGVPDADFLLYLQIRSTDKCRAEANVLAYAVHCQTGNRGRPVAGAAVICKDRLAGAAYSHQRTAQTHLASSGPELGAPLENLGAAPGRASSHWESRVLQGSIMAPVLGDPVTVRIDPVTLAALQDTGWYAVDLSRAQSLVWGAGGGNSFGSPSTCQGNSPFFCTGSGPGCHYLHLHKGACQTDPYLEGCRLFQPLETG
;
A
#
# COMPACT_ATOMS: atom_id res chain seq x y z
N VAL A 1 25.06 -28.24 -4.67
CA VAL A 1 23.60 -28.26 -4.44
C VAL A 1 23.39 -28.04 -2.95
N ARG A 2 22.55 -27.08 -2.54
CA ARG A 2 22.25 -26.87 -1.11
C ARG A 2 21.24 -27.94 -0.67
N PRO A 3 21.36 -28.49 0.55
CA PRO A 3 20.38 -29.43 1.07
C PRO A 3 19.02 -28.75 1.22
N ASP A 4 17.96 -29.56 1.15
CA ASP A 4 16.59 -29.09 1.37
C ASP A 4 16.49 -28.44 2.76
N GLY A 5 15.84 -27.28 2.82
CA GLY A 5 15.58 -26.58 4.07
C GLY A 5 14.44 -27.23 4.85
N ALA A 6 14.23 -26.78 6.09
CA ALA A 6 13.16 -27.29 6.96
C ALA A 6 11.72 -27.08 6.44
N GLY A 7 11.55 -26.36 5.32
CA GLY A 7 10.24 -25.97 4.80
C GLY A 7 9.60 -24.84 5.62
N VAL A 8 8.33 -24.56 5.33
CA VAL A 8 7.52 -23.58 6.06
C VAL A 8 6.44 -24.35 6.83
N PRO A 9 6.42 -24.29 8.17
CA PRO A 9 5.39 -24.96 8.96
C PRO A 9 4.02 -24.31 8.73
N ASP A 10 2.95 -25.09 8.89
CA ASP A 10 1.55 -24.65 8.76
C ASP A 10 1.21 -23.95 7.43
N ALA A 11 1.94 -24.29 6.36
CA ALA A 11 1.74 -23.75 5.03
C ALA A 11 1.30 -24.83 4.04
N ASP A 12 0.16 -24.58 3.41
CA ASP A 12 -0.41 -25.43 2.37
C ASP A 12 0.11 -25.12 0.97
N PHE A 13 0.57 -23.87 0.76
CA PHE A 13 1.06 -23.36 -0.51
C PHE A 13 1.94 -22.13 -0.30
N LEU A 14 3.02 -22.00 -1.07
CA LEU A 14 3.90 -20.83 -1.09
C LEU A 14 3.79 -20.08 -2.42
N LEU A 15 3.53 -18.77 -2.39
CA LEU A 15 3.44 -17.94 -3.59
C LEU A 15 4.56 -16.89 -3.62
N TYR A 16 5.43 -17.00 -4.62
CA TYR A 16 6.51 -16.04 -4.88
C TYR A 16 6.01 -14.96 -5.85
N LEU A 17 5.78 -13.76 -5.35
CA LEU A 17 5.30 -12.63 -6.15
C LEU A 17 6.48 -11.78 -6.66
N GLN A 18 6.44 -11.41 -7.93
CA GLN A 18 7.42 -10.52 -8.57
C GLN A 18 6.70 -9.49 -9.44
N ILE A 19 7.10 -8.22 -9.39
CA ILE A 19 6.58 -7.18 -10.29
C ILE A 19 7.71 -6.75 -11.20
N ARG A 20 7.71 -7.23 -12.45
CA ARG A 20 8.82 -7.02 -13.40
C ARG A 20 8.31 -6.97 -14.83
N SER A 21 8.81 -6.03 -15.63
CA SER A 21 8.69 -6.10 -17.09
C SER A 21 9.63 -7.18 -17.60
N THR A 22 9.17 -8.42 -17.66
CA THR A 22 9.94 -9.53 -18.24
C THR A 22 9.79 -9.57 -19.75
N ASP A 23 10.54 -10.42 -20.44
CA ASP A 23 10.41 -10.55 -21.89
C ASP A 23 9.01 -10.98 -22.30
N LYS A 24 8.35 -11.82 -21.51
CA LYS A 24 6.94 -12.19 -21.71
C LYS A 24 6.00 -10.98 -21.59
N CYS A 25 6.24 -10.11 -20.61
CA CYS A 25 5.50 -8.85 -20.46
C CYS A 25 5.71 -7.86 -21.61
N ARG A 26 6.89 -7.89 -22.25
CA ARG A 26 7.21 -7.06 -23.42
C ARG A 26 6.67 -7.64 -24.72
N ALA A 27 6.78 -8.95 -24.89
CA ALA A 27 6.43 -9.66 -26.12
C ALA A 27 4.91 -9.81 -26.30
N GLU A 28 4.16 -10.00 -25.21
CA GLU A 28 2.73 -10.23 -25.26
C GLU A 28 1.96 -9.04 -24.69
N ALA A 29 1.44 -8.19 -25.58
CA ALA A 29 0.85 -6.90 -25.18
C ALA A 29 -0.39 -7.00 -24.27
N ASN A 30 -1.01 -8.17 -24.20
CA ASN A 30 -2.20 -8.42 -23.38
C ASN A 30 -1.89 -9.17 -22.08
N VAL A 31 -0.63 -9.55 -21.83
CA VAL A 31 -0.23 -10.25 -20.61
C VAL A 31 0.04 -9.23 -19.50
N LEU A 32 -0.88 -9.12 -18.56
CA LEU A 32 -0.82 -8.20 -17.42
C LEU A 32 -0.06 -8.79 -16.22
N ALA A 33 -0.06 -10.11 -16.12
CA ALA A 33 0.71 -10.91 -15.21
C ALA A 33 0.72 -12.35 -15.73
N TYR A 34 1.64 -13.18 -15.25
CA TYR A 34 1.63 -14.61 -15.51
C TYR A 34 2.12 -15.35 -14.29
N ALA A 35 1.57 -16.52 -14.03
CA ALA A 35 1.93 -17.35 -12.90
C ALA A 35 2.20 -18.79 -13.34
N VAL A 36 2.98 -19.51 -12.54
CA VAL A 36 3.28 -20.92 -12.74
C VAL A 36 3.46 -21.59 -11.38
N HIS A 37 3.12 -22.87 -11.27
CA HIS A 37 3.52 -23.64 -10.10
C HIS A 37 4.98 -24.10 -10.28
N CYS A 38 5.78 -23.95 -9.24
CA CYS A 38 7.20 -24.31 -9.27
C CYS A 38 7.46 -25.65 -8.58
N GLN A 39 6.56 -26.10 -7.69
CA GLN A 39 6.71 -27.36 -6.97
C GLN A 39 5.35 -28.02 -6.72
N THR A 40 5.35 -29.35 -6.75
CA THR A 40 4.20 -30.20 -6.40
C THR A 40 4.58 -31.15 -5.27
N GLY A 41 3.67 -31.34 -4.33
CA GLY A 41 3.80 -32.36 -3.30
C GLY A 41 3.58 -33.78 -3.83
N ASN A 42 3.71 -34.75 -2.95
CA ASN A 42 3.72 -36.19 -3.27
C ASN A 42 2.42 -36.75 -3.90
N ARG A 43 1.33 -35.97 -3.88
CA ARG A 43 0.04 -36.34 -4.51
C ARG A 43 -0.25 -35.54 -5.78
N GLY A 44 0.76 -34.88 -6.35
CA GLY A 44 0.63 -34.02 -7.53
C GLY A 44 -0.03 -32.65 -7.26
N ARG A 45 -0.37 -32.33 -5.99
CA ARG A 45 -0.90 -31.02 -5.60
C ARG A 45 0.22 -29.97 -5.65
N PRO A 46 0.04 -28.82 -6.34
CA PRO A 46 0.97 -27.69 -6.25
C PRO A 46 1.15 -27.22 -4.80
N VAL A 47 2.40 -27.05 -4.37
CA VAL A 47 2.77 -26.57 -3.01
C VAL A 47 3.60 -25.28 -3.05
N ALA A 48 4.11 -24.91 -4.22
CA ALA A 48 4.69 -23.60 -4.44
C ALA A 48 4.45 -23.11 -5.86
N GLY A 49 4.33 -21.80 -6.05
CA GLY A 49 4.22 -21.15 -7.35
C GLY A 49 4.82 -19.76 -7.36
N ALA A 50 5.07 -19.24 -8.55
CA ALA A 50 5.53 -17.88 -8.77
C ALA A 50 4.50 -17.13 -9.61
N ALA A 51 4.23 -15.87 -9.29
CA ALA A 51 3.49 -14.96 -10.15
C ALA A 51 4.33 -13.72 -10.46
N VAL A 52 4.37 -13.35 -11.73
CA VAL A 52 5.05 -12.17 -12.24
C VAL A 52 4.01 -11.20 -12.77
N ILE A 53 3.98 -10.00 -12.24
CA ILE A 53 3.09 -8.92 -12.62
C ILE A 53 3.82 -8.02 -13.61
N CYS A 54 3.23 -7.85 -14.79
CA CYS A 54 3.79 -7.05 -15.85
C CYS A 54 3.61 -5.58 -15.52
N LYS A 55 4.70 -5.00 -15.03
CA LYS A 55 4.79 -3.62 -14.55
C LYS A 55 4.09 -2.60 -15.47
N ASP A 56 4.21 -2.73 -16.79
CA ASP A 56 3.70 -1.75 -17.75
C ASP A 56 2.18 -1.87 -18.02
N ARG A 57 1.48 -2.80 -17.35
CA ARG A 57 0.10 -3.21 -17.64
C ARG A 57 -0.90 -2.90 -16.53
N LEU A 58 -0.45 -2.39 -15.40
CA LEU A 58 -1.26 -1.99 -14.25
C LEU A 58 -2.04 -0.68 -14.49
N ALA A 59 -2.45 -0.40 -15.73
CA ALA A 59 -2.98 0.89 -16.17
C ALA A 59 -4.33 0.81 -16.93
N GLY A 60 -5.21 -0.17 -16.66
CA GLY A 60 -6.44 -0.42 -17.44
C GLY A 60 -7.76 -0.44 -16.66
N ALA A 61 -8.76 0.32 -17.13
CA ALA A 61 -10.04 0.68 -16.49
C ALA A 61 -11.12 -0.42 -16.38
N ALA A 62 -11.34 -0.95 -15.17
CA ALA A 62 -12.64 -1.46 -14.73
C ALA A 62 -12.67 -1.44 -13.19
N TYR A 63 -13.43 -0.50 -12.62
CA TYR A 63 -13.20 0.12 -11.32
C TYR A 63 -12.02 1.10 -11.31
N SER A 64 -12.23 2.19 -10.56
CA SER A 64 -11.32 3.31 -10.51
C SER A 64 -11.06 3.60 -9.04
N HIS A 65 -9.88 3.19 -8.57
CA HIS A 65 -9.27 3.61 -7.33
C HIS A 65 -9.38 5.13 -7.13
N GLN A 66 -9.43 5.91 -8.22
CA GLN A 66 -9.64 7.36 -8.15
C GLN A 66 -10.94 7.69 -7.44
N ARG A 67 -12.05 7.01 -7.72
CA ARG A 67 -13.32 7.28 -7.04
C ARG A 67 -13.28 6.91 -5.56
N THR A 68 -12.63 5.81 -5.20
CA THR A 68 -12.52 5.40 -3.80
C THR A 68 -11.62 6.35 -3.01
N ALA A 69 -10.48 6.75 -3.57
CA ALA A 69 -9.59 7.73 -2.99
C ALA A 69 -10.25 9.12 -2.89
N GLN A 70 -10.95 9.56 -3.95
CA GLN A 70 -11.76 10.78 -3.95
C GLN A 70 -12.83 10.76 -2.86
N THR A 71 -13.55 9.65 -2.71
CA THR A 71 -14.58 9.52 -1.67
C THR A 71 -13.97 9.58 -0.28
N HIS A 72 -12.87 8.85 -0.06
CA HIS A 72 -12.14 8.85 1.21
C HIS A 72 -11.66 10.25 1.61
N LEU A 73 -11.03 10.97 0.68
CA LEU A 73 -10.52 12.34 0.92
C LEU A 73 -11.61 13.42 0.81
N ALA A 74 -12.85 13.08 0.45
CA ALA A 74 -13.90 14.05 0.06
C ALA A 74 -13.43 15.04 -1.02
N SER A 75 -12.74 14.52 -2.04
CA SER A 75 -12.17 15.26 -3.16
C SER A 75 -13.05 15.17 -4.42
N SER A 76 -13.16 16.27 -5.15
CA SER A 76 -13.90 16.38 -6.42
C SER A 76 -12.99 16.53 -7.65
N GLY A 77 -11.66 16.47 -7.46
CA GLY A 77 -10.71 16.69 -8.54
C GLY A 77 -10.71 15.53 -9.55
N PRO A 78 -10.81 15.80 -10.87
CA PRO A 78 -11.07 14.79 -11.91
C PRO A 78 -9.94 13.75 -12.13
N GLU A 79 -8.80 13.88 -11.47
CA GLU A 79 -7.62 13.00 -11.64
C GLU A 79 -7.09 12.36 -10.34
N LEU A 80 -7.74 12.57 -9.18
CA LEU A 80 -7.20 12.12 -7.90
C LEU A 80 -7.38 10.60 -7.68
N GLY A 81 -6.44 9.84 -8.24
CA GLY A 81 -6.05 8.53 -7.73
C GLY A 81 -5.42 8.62 -6.34
N ALA A 82 -5.35 7.50 -5.63
CA ALA A 82 -4.45 7.36 -4.50
C ALA A 82 -3.01 7.59 -4.99
N PRO A 83 -2.29 8.60 -4.46
CA PRO A 83 -0.94 8.86 -4.91
C PRO A 83 -0.03 7.70 -4.52
N LEU A 84 0.87 7.35 -5.42
CA LEU A 84 1.92 6.38 -5.15
C LEU A 84 3.12 7.11 -4.56
N GLU A 85 3.76 6.46 -3.59
CA GLU A 85 4.94 6.97 -2.90
C GLU A 85 6.04 7.27 -3.91
N ASN A 86 6.63 8.46 -3.81
CA ASN A 86 7.64 8.93 -4.74
C ASN A 86 9.08 8.67 -4.24
N LEU A 87 9.26 8.43 -2.94
CA LEU A 87 10.54 8.03 -2.39
C LEU A 87 10.94 6.62 -2.84
N GLY A 88 12.20 6.44 -3.21
CA GLY A 88 12.74 5.14 -3.66
C GLY A 88 12.43 4.81 -5.13
N ALA A 89 11.73 5.68 -5.85
CA ALA A 89 11.56 5.60 -7.30
C ALA A 89 12.57 6.49 -8.04
N ALA A 90 12.88 6.16 -9.29
CA ALA A 90 13.70 7.03 -10.15
C ALA A 90 12.98 8.38 -10.36
N PRO A 91 13.71 9.50 -10.59
CA PRO A 91 13.08 10.81 -10.80
C PRO A 91 11.95 10.75 -11.84
N GLY A 92 10.75 11.24 -11.46
CA GLY A 92 9.57 11.20 -12.31
C GLY A 92 8.83 9.85 -12.37
N ARG A 93 9.18 8.89 -11.50
CA ARG A 93 8.45 7.63 -11.30
C ARG A 93 7.95 7.54 -9.86
N ALA A 94 6.95 6.70 -9.65
CA ALA A 94 6.45 6.34 -8.32
C ALA A 94 6.78 4.87 -7.98
N SER A 95 6.74 4.55 -6.70
CA SER A 95 6.95 3.22 -6.15
C SER A 95 5.67 2.37 -6.27
N SER A 96 5.70 1.15 -5.71
CA SER A 96 4.54 0.24 -5.65
C SER A 96 3.70 0.38 -4.37
N HIS A 97 4.00 1.37 -3.52
CA HIS A 97 3.30 1.64 -2.26
C HIS A 97 2.54 2.96 -2.32
N TRP A 98 1.58 3.13 -1.43
CA TRP A 98 0.84 4.39 -1.30
C TRP A 98 1.70 5.50 -0.70
N GLU A 99 1.50 6.73 -1.17
CA GLU A 99 2.11 7.92 -0.59
C GLU A 99 1.82 8.02 0.91
N SER A 100 2.88 7.99 1.71
CA SER A 100 2.82 7.88 3.17
C SER A 100 2.03 9.02 3.80
N ARG A 101 2.14 10.23 3.24
CA ARG A 101 1.41 11.40 3.77
C ARG A 101 -0.10 11.30 3.58
N VAL A 102 -0.55 10.52 2.59
CA VAL A 102 -1.97 10.48 2.19
C VAL A 102 -2.68 9.23 2.70
N LEU A 103 -1.99 8.10 2.83
CA LEU A 103 -2.61 6.81 3.21
C LEU A 103 -1.91 6.12 4.38
N GLN A 104 -1.50 6.89 5.40
CA GLN A 104 -0.90 6.30 6.60
C GLN A 104 -1.88 5.37 7.33
N GLY A 105 -1.38 4.23 7.79
CA GLY A 105 -2.15 3.14 8.38
C GLY A 105 -2.62 2.12 7.35
N SER A 106 -2.47 2.38 6.05
CA SER A 106 -2.76 1.37 5.03
C SER A 106 -1.74 0.23 5.04
N ILE A 107 -2.19 -1.01 4.80
CA ILE A 107 -1.32 -2.18 4.62
C ILE A 107 -0.36 -2.05 3.43
N MET A 108 -0.67 -1.16 2.48
CA MET A 108 0.16 -0.88 1.30
C MET A 108 0.97 0.43 1.43
N ALA A 109 1.06 1.01 2.62
CA ALA A 109 2.03 2.08 2.89
C ALA A 109 3.48 1.55 2.81
N PRO A 110 4.47 2.38 2.43
CA PRO A 110 5.86 1.95 2.23
C PRO A 110 6.58 1.62 3.53
N VAL A 111 6.05 2.09 4.66
CA VAL A 111 6.53 1.76 6.00
C VAL A 111 5.34 1.22 6.79
N LEU A 112 5.46 -0.03 7.24
CA LEU A 112 4.47 -0.60 8.14
C LEU A 112 4.66 0.01 9.53
N GLY A 113 3.58 0.57 10.07
CA GLY A 113 3.51 0.97 11.47
C GLY A 113 3.29 -0.23 12.39
N ASP A 114 2.97 0.05 13.66
CA ASP A 114 2.57 -0.97 14.62
C ASP A 114 1.40 -1.81 14.03
N PRO A 115 1.43 -3.15 14.10
CA PRO A 115 0.38 -4.02 13.58
C PRO A 115 -1.04 -3.63 14.01
N VAL A 116 -1.23 -3.06 15.19
CA VAL A 116 -2.56 -2.62 15.67
C VAL A 116 -3.06 -1.36 14.97
N THR A 117 -2.20 -0.64 14.26
CA THR A 117 -2.50 0.59 13.50
C THR A 117 -2.65 0.35 12.00
N VAL A 118 -2.21 -0.80 11.49
CA VAL A 118 -2.30 -1.18 10.08
C VAL A 118 -3.72 -1.66 9.72
N ARG A 119 -4.21 -1.26 8.54
CA ARG A 119 -5.57 -1.49 8.05
C ARG A 119 -5.54 -2.03 6.63
N ILE A 120 -6.36 -3.04 6.37
CA ILE A 120 -6.77 -3.43 5.01
C ILE A 120 -7.92 -2.50 4.61
N ASP A 121 -7.56 -1.35 4.07
CA ASP A 121 -8.46 -0.23 3.85
C ASP A 121 -9.22 -0.30 2.50
N PRO A 122 -10.30 0.49 2.30
CA PRO A 122 -11.08 0.48 1.08
C PRO A 122 -10.28 0.89 -0.17
N VAL A 123 -9.27 1.75 -0.05
CA VAL A 123 -8.47 2.21 -1.19
C VAL A 123 -7.58 1.08 -1.70
N THR A 124 -6.93 0.36 -0.78
CA THR A 124 -6.17 -0.85 -1.11
C THR A 124 -7.05 -1.94 -1.71
N LEU A 125 -8.21 -2.19 -1.10
CA LEU A 125 -9.16 -3.18 -1.59
C LEU A 125 -9.71 -2.82 -2.98
N ALA A 126 -10.00 -1.53 -3.24
CA ALA A 126 -10.37 -1.07 -4.57
C ALA A 126 -9.23 -1.24 -5.57
N ALA A 127 -7.99 -0.93 -5.19
CA ALA A 127 -6.84 -1.18 -6.06
C ALA A 127 -6.67 -2.67 -6.40
N LEU A 128 -6.92 -3.58 -5.45
CA LEU A 128 -6.94 -5.03 -5.70
C LEU A 128 -8.09 -5.43 -6.64
N GLN A 129 -9.27 -4.84 -6.50
CA GLN A 129 -10.40 -5.06 -7.40
C GLN A 129 -10.10 -4.58 -8.83
N ASP A 130 -9.48 -3.40 -8.98
CA ASP A 130 -9.09 -2.78 -10.25
C ASP A 130 -8.08 -3.64 -11.04
N THR A 131 -7.31 -4.49 -10.35
CA THR A 131 -6.42 -5.45 -11.06
C THR A 131 -7.19 -6.47 -11.90
N GLY A 132 -8.48 -6.66 -11.61
CA GLY A 132 -9.32 -7.69 -12.22
C GLY A 132 -9.06 -9.11 -11.70
N TRP A 133 -8.14 -9.31 -10.74
CA TRP A 133 -7.81 -10.66 -10.21
C TRP A 133 -8.69 -11.10 -9.06
N TYR A 134 -9.32 -10.15 -8.36
CA TYR A 134 -10.07 -10.40 -7.15
C TYR A 134 -11.49 -9.88 -7.29
N ALA A 135 -12.45 -10.64 -6.77
CA ALA A 135 -13.75 -10.12 -6.40
C ALA A 135 -13.68 -9.72 -4.92
N VAL A 136 -13.61 -8.43 -4.68
CA VAL A 136 -13.36 -7.84 -3.37
C VAL A 136 -14.68 -7.53 -2.69
N ASP A 137 -14.84 -8.06 -1.48
CA ASP A 137 -15.95 -7.71 -0.60
C ASP A 137 -15.57 -6.46 0.22
N LEU A 138 -15.98 -5.28 -0.26
CA LEU A 138 -15.74 -4.01 0.42
C LEU A 138 -16.44 -3.92 1.79
N SER A 139 -17.41 -4.78 2.11
CA SER A 139 -18.01 -4.81 3.45
C SER A 139 -17.03 -5.29 4.53
N ARG A 140 -15.94 -5.95 4.12
CA ARG A 140 -14.84 -6.39 4.99
C ARG A 140 -13.73 -5.36 5.11
N ALA A 141 -13.82 -4.24 4.39
CA ALA A 141 -12.83 -3.18 4.46
C ALA A 141 -12.76 -2.62 5.89
N GLN A 142 -11.55 -2.44 6.39
CA GLN A 142 -11.33 -1.78 7.67
C GLN A 142 -11.35 -0.27 7.48
N SER A 143 -11.93 0.47 8.43
CA SER A 143 -11.97 1.93 8.35
C SER A 143 -10.57 2.53 8.41
N LEU A 144 -10.24 3.35 7.42
CA LEU A 144 -9.07 4.22 7.43
C LEU A 144 -9.51 5.60 7.91
N VAL A 145 -9.02 6.05 9.05
CA VAL A 145 -9.37 7.38 9.60
C VAL A 145 -8.45 8.46 9.02
N TRP A 146 -7.21 8.09 8.69
CA TRP A 146 -6.20 9.01 8.19
C TRP A 146 -6.65 9.72 6.91
N GLY A 147 -6.63 11.06 6.92
CA GLY A 147 -6.96 11.88 5.75
C GLY A 147 -8.43 11.90 5.35
N ALA A 148 -9.32 11.21 6.09
CA ALA A 148 -10.75 11.18 5.78
C ALA A 148 -11.31 12.61 5.75
N GLY A 149 -11.88 13.01 4.61
CA GLY A 149 -12.40 14.37 4.40
C GLY A 149 -11.34 15.48 4.31
N GLY A 150 -10.06 15.14 4.10
CA GLY A 150 -8.94 16.09 4.03
C GLY A 150 -8.92 17.01 2.80
N GLY A 151 -9.76 16.73 1.80
CA GLY A 151 -9.87 17.48 0.55
C GLY A 151 -8.75 17.21 -0.45
N ASN A 152 -8.80 17.91 -1.60
CA ASN A 152 -7.94 17.66 -2.76
C ASN A 152 -6.44 17.83 -2.49
N SER A 153 -6.07 18.63 -1.48
CA SER A 153 -4.69 19.00 -1.19
C SER A 153 -4.09 18.27 0.01
N PHE A 154 -4.84 17.36 0.64
CA PHE A 154 -4.39 16.61 1.81
C PHE A 154 -3.07 15.88 1.54
N GLY A 155 -2.13 15.97 2.47
CA GLY A 155 -0.83 15.31 2.37
C GLY A 155 0.18 15.99 1.45
N SER A 156 -0.18 17.09 0.78
CA SER A 156 0.82 17.90 0.05
C SER A 156 1.76 18.62 1.02
N PRO A 157 3.04 18.88 0.65
CA PRO A 157 4.02 19.54 1.53
C PRO A 157 3.56 20.89 2.07
N SER A 158 2.72 21.61 1.31
CA SER A 158 2.20 22.92 1.71
C SER A 158 1.08 22.82 2.75
N THR A 159 0.39 21.69 2.84
CA THR A 159 -0.77 21.52 3.75
C THR A 159 -0.44 20.86 5.08
N CYS A 160 0.74 20.26 5.21
CA CYS A 160 1.16 19.54 6.41
C CYS A 160 2.04 20.36 7.38
N GLN A 161 2.19 21.67 7.12
CA GLN A 161 3.05 22.56 7.91
C GLN A 161 2.40 23.05 9.21
N GLY A 162 1.10 22.82 9.39
CA GLY A 162 0.33 23.22 10.57
C GLY A 162 -0.15 22.03 11.40
N ASN A 163 -0.52 22.30 12.65
CA ASN A 163 -1.19 21.32 13.50
C ASN A 163 -2.58 21.00 12.94
N SER A 164 -2.89 19.71 12.84
CA SER A 164 -4.20 19.18 12.49
C SER A 164 -4.41 17.86 13.24
N PRO A 165 -5.57 17.18 13.11
CA PRO A 165 -5.73 15.83 13.66
C PRO A 165 -4.73 14.79 13.10
N PHE A 166 -4.10 15.07 11.96
CA PHE A 166 -3.21 14.14 11.25
C PHE A 166 -1.73 14.58 11.31
N PHE A 167 -1.48 15.87 11.16
CA PHE A 167 -0.14 16.46 11.14
C PHE A 167 0.16 17.26 12.40
N CYS A 168 1.42 17.31 12.79
CA CYS A 168 1.88 18.02 13.97
C CYS A 168 3.06 18.94 13.64
N THR A 169 3.36 19.86 14.54
CA THR A 169 4.52 20.76 14.48
C THR A 169 5.27 20.75 15.80
N GLY A 170 6.54 21.13 15.77
CA GLY A 170 7.42 21.06 16.95
C GLY A 170 7.94 19.64 17.23
N SER A 171 8.33 19.39 18.48
CA SER A 171 8.95 18.14 18.94
C SER A 171 8.36 17.62 20.26
N GLY A 172 7.18 18.12 20.64
CA GLY A 172 6.52 17.74 21.88
C GLY A 172 5.89 16.35 21.84
N PRO A 173 5.57 15.76 23.01
CA PRO A 173 4.76 14.55 23.08
C PRO A 173 3.32 14.85 22.67
N GLY A 174 2.65 13.84 22.12
CA GLY A 174 1.22 13.91 21.81
C GLY A 174 0.63 12.51 21.70
N CYS A 175 -0.54 12.42 21.07
CA CYS A 175 -1.21 11.16 20.83
C CYS A 175 -1.08 10.79 19.35
N HIS A 176 -0.87 9.51 19.07
CA HIS A 176 -1.06 8.98 17.73
C HIS A 176 -2.50 9.29 17.25
N TYR A 177 -2.73 9.46 15.94
CA TYR A 177 -4.03 9.89 15.40
C TYR A 177 -5.20 8.94 15.72
N LEU A 178 -4.90 7.66 16.00
CA LEU A 178 -5.87 6.66 16.46
C LEU A 178 -6.12 6.69 17.99
N HIS A 179 -5.38 7.51 18.72
CA HIS A 179 -5.35 7.58 20.19
C HIS A 179 -5.00 6.26 20.90
N LEU A 180 -4.36 5.33 20.20
CA LEU A 180 -3.94 4.03 20.76
C LEU A 180 -2.58 4.09 21.47
N HIS A 181 -1.75 5.09 21.15
CA HIS A 181 -0.40 5.22 21.66
C HIS A 181 -0.06 6.66 22.00
N LYS A 182 0.82 6.82 22.99
CA LYS A 182 1.61 8.04 23.13
C LYS A 182 2.59 8.12 21.96
N GLY A 183 2.69 9.29 21.36
CA GLY A 183 3.59 9.55 20.24
C GLY A 183 4.47 10.76 20.45
N ALA A 184 5.47 10.89 19.59
CA ALA A 184 6.28 12.09 19.44
C ALA A 184 6.10 12.67 18.04
N CYS A 185 6.06 14.00 17.94
CA CYS A 185 5.96 14.65 16.65
C CYS A 185 7.27 14.51 15.87
N GLN A 186 7.26 13.65 14.85
CA GLN A 186 8.44 13.22 14.11
C GLN A 186 8.18 13.24 12.60
N THR A 187 9.27 13.30 11.84
CA THR A 187 9.29 13.14 10.37
C THR A 187 10.17 11.95 10.04
N ASP A 188 9.91 11.33 8.91
CA ASP A 188 10.80 10.34 8.31
C ASP A 188 11.03 10.70 6.82
N PRO A 189 11.90 9.98 6.10
CA PRO A 189 12.20 10.27 4.70
C PRO A 189 10.99 10.24 3.74
N TYR A 190 9.93 9.50 4.05
CA TYR A 190 8.73 9.36 3.20
C TYR A 190 7.72 10.49 3.41
N LEU A 191 7.93 11.33 4.42
CA LEU A 191 6.98 12.39 4.77
C LEU A 191 7.32 13.74 4.13
N GLU A 192 8.38 13.85 3.32
CA GLU A 192 8.79 15.12 2.67
C GLU A 192 8.82 16.34 3.62
N GLY A 193 9.25 16.11 4.87
CA GLY A 193 9.32 17.14 5.90
C GLY A 193 8.00 17.40 6.64
N CYS A 194 6.88 16.81 6.22
CA CYS A 194 5.67 16.71 7.03
C CYS A 194 5.97 15.93 8.31
N ARG A 195 5.27 16.27 9.40
CA ARG A 195 5.44 15.61 10.68
C ARG A 195 4.12 15.04 11.17
N LEU A 196 4.21 13.89 11.84
CA LEU A 196 3.08 13.21 12.46
C LEU A 196 3.49 12.63 13.81
N PHE A 197 2.51 12.38 14.67
CA PHE A 197 2.76 11.74 15.96
C PHE A 197 3.02 10.24 15.75
N GLN A 198 4.30 9.87 15.65
CA GLN A 198 4.73 8.47 15.55
C GLN A 198 4.70 7.81 16.94
N PRO A 199 4.25 6.55 17.07
CA PRO A 199 4.26 5.83 18.34
C PRO A 199 5.67 5.78 18.94
N LEU A 200 5.79 5.94 20.25
CA LEU A 200 7.06 5.74 20.93
C LEU A 200 7.37 4.24 21.02
N GLU A 201 8.59 3.82 20.67
CA GLU A 201 9.05 2.42 20.73
C GLU A 201 9.04 1.82 22.15
N THR A 202 8.83 2.65 23.17
CA THR A 202 8.68 2.26 24.58
C THR A 202 7.47 3.01 25.16
N GLY A 203 6.35 2.31 25.23
CA GLY A 203 5.12 2.74 25.92
C GLY A 203 4.74 1.71 26.95
#